data_AF-A0A318DXE6-F1
#
_entry.id   AF-A0A318DXE6-F1
#
_cell.length_a   1.000
_cell.length_b   1.000
_cell.length_c   1.000
_cell.angle_alpha   90.00
_cell.angle_beta   90.00
_cell.angle_gamma   90.00
#
_symmetry.space_group_name_H-M   'P 1'
#
loop_
_entity.id
_entity.type
_entity.pdbx_description
1 polymer ?
#
loop_
_entity_poly.entity_id
_entity_poly.type
_entity_poly.pdbx_seq_one_letter_code
_entity_poly.pdbx_strand_id
1 'polypeptide(L)'
;MEIIRLPDQLGTVLRAARIRQGLTQADVAGQLGISVQAMSKLENHAGRASFDRIHRLCLLLGLDIALQPRAGKASPKATKTTVEW
;
A
#
# COMPACT_ATOMS: atom_id res chain seq x y z
N MET A 1 -1.97 10.61 -6.95
CA MET A 1 -1.53 9.91 -5.73
C MET A 1 -2.77 9.37 -5.03
N GLU A 2 -3.01 8.07 -5.07
CA GLU A 2 -4.17 7.48 -4.38
C GLU A 2 -3.88 7.37 -2.87
N ILE A 3 -4.81 7.84 -2.04
CA ILE A 3 -4.71 7.76 -0.59
C ILE A 3 -5.60 6.63 -0.10
N ILE A 4 -5.00 5.62 0.51
CA ILE A 4 -5.71 4.51 1.15
C ILE A 4 -6.15 4.95 2.55
N ARG A 5 -7.46 4.92 2.79
CA ARG A 5 -8.11 5.26 4.07
C ARG A 5 -8.67 4.03 4.77
N LEU A 6 -9.00 2.99 4.00
CA LEU A 6 -9.55 1.72 4.48
C LEU A 6 -8.70 0.56 3.97
N PRO A 7 -8.49 -0.51 4.76
CA PRO A 7 -7.64 -1.64 4.35
C PRO A 7 -8.04 -2.27 3.01
N ASP A 8 -9.34 -2.38 2.72
CA ASP A 8 -9.81 -3.04 1.49
C ASP A 8 -9.58 -2.20 0.21
N GLN A 9 -9.36 -0.89 0.34
CA GLN A 9 -8.99 -0.04 -0.80
C GLN A 9 -7.64 -0.47 -1.39
N LEU A 10 -6.70 -0.93 -0.55
CA LEU A 10 -5.39 -1.36 -0.97
C LEU A 10 -5.45 -2.47 -2.02
N GLY A 11 -6.33 -3.46 -1.83
CA GLY A 11 -6.50 -4.57 -2.79
C GLY A 11 -6.94 -4.09 -4.17
N THR A 12 -7.80 -3.07 -4.22
CA THR A 12 -8.25 -2.44 -5.47
C THR A 12 -7.10 -1.72 -6.18
N VAL A 13 -6.29 -0.95 -5.43
CA VAL A 13 -5.11 -0.25 -5.98
C VAL A 13 -4.11 -1.25 -6.58
N LEU A 14 -3.81 -2.33 -5.85
CA LEU A 14 -2.89 -3.37 -6.28
C LEU A 14 -3.39 -4.10 -7.53
N ARG A 15 -4.69 -4.46 -7.56
CA ARG A 15 -5.32 -5.07 -8.73
C ARG A 15 -5.24 -4.16 -9.95
N ALA A 16 -5.52 -2.86 -9.78
CA ALA A 16 -5.44 -1.89 -10.86
C ALA A 16 -4.00 -1.76 -11.39
N ALA A 17 -3.00 -1.74 -10.51
CA ALA A 17 -1.59 -1.71 -10.89
C ALA A 17 -1.18 -2.97 -11.69
N ARG A 18 -1.59 -4.15 -11.24
CA ARG A 18 -1.38 -5.41 -11.97
C ARG A 18 -1.98 -5.35 -13.38
N ILE A 19 -3.24 -4.92 -13.51
CA ILE A 19 -3.92 -4.83 -14.81
C ILE A 19 -3.21 -3.81 -15.73
N ARG A 20 -2.76 -2.67 -15.21
CA ARG A 20 -1.99 -1.67 -15.99
C ARG A 20 -0.69 -2.22 -16.56
N GLN A 21 -0.09 -3.20 -15.91
CA GLN A 21 1.11 -3.90 -16.41
C GLN A 21 0.80 -5.08 -17.33
N GLY A 22 -0.48 -5.37 -17.61
CA GLY A 22 -0.87 -6.50 -18.45
C GLY A 22 -0.65 -7.87 -17.81
N LEU A 23 -0.42 -7.93 -16.49
CA LEU A 23 -0.15 -9.17 -15.77
C LEU A 23 -1.46 -9.86 -15.35
N THR A 24 -1.51 -11.18 -15.43
CA THR A 24 -2.58 -12.00 -14.85
C THR A 24 -2.33 -12.25 -13.35
N GLN A 25 -3.35 -12.72 -12.64
CA GLN A 25 -3.16 -13.16 -11.25
C GLN A 25 -2.18 -14.34 -11.16
N ALA A 26 -2.11 -15.19 -12.19
CA ALA A 26 -1.18 -16.32 -12.23
C ALA A 26 0.27 -15.85 -12.37
N ASP A 27 0.54 -14.85 -13.20
CA ASP A 27 1.89 -14.30 -13.40
C ASP A 27 2.44 -13.75 -12.08
N VAL A 28 1.64 -12.95 -11.38
CA VAL A 28 2.01 -12.37 -10.09
C VAL A 28 2.12 -13.45 -9.01
N ALA A 29 1.19 -14.41 -8.98
CA ALA A 29 1.24 -15.50 -8.01
C ALA A 29 2.51 -16.34 -8.14
N GLY A 30 2.92 -16.66 -9.38
CA GLY A 30 4.16 -17.37 -9.65
C GLY A 30 5.40 -16.61 -9.17
N GLN A 31 5.47 -15.31 -9.45
CA GLN A 31 6.58 -14.46 -9.02
C GLN A 31 6.65 -14.27 -7.49
N LEU A 32 5.50 -14.23 -6.80
CA LEU A 32 5.44 -14.19 -5.33
C LEU A 32 5.63 -15.56 -4.66
N GLY A 33 5.66 -16.67 -5.42
CA GLY A 33 5.70 -18.02 -4.86
C GLY A 33 4.43 -18.37 -4.07
N ILE A 34 3.26 -17.94 -4.54
CA ILE A 34 1.96 -18.19 -3.91
C ILE A 34 0.96 -18.83 -4.89
N SER A 35 -0.16 -19.33 -4.38
CA SER A 35 -1.24 -19.80 -5.25
C SER A 35 -2.02 -18.64 -5.86
N VAL A 36 -2.63 -18.88 -7.04
CA VAL A 36 -3.54 -17.90 -7.68
C VAL A 36 -4.71 -17.54 -6.75
N GLN A 37 -5.20 -18.51 -5.97
CA GLN A 37 -6.23 -18.27 -4.95
C GLN A 37 -5.74 -17.32 -3.84
N ALA A 38 -4.49 -17.45 -3.41
CA ALA A 38 -3.90 -16.52 -2.44
C ALA A 38 -3.75 -15.12 -3.04
N MET A 39 -3.38 -15.01 -4.32
CA MET A 39 -3.36 -13.73 -5.04
C MET A 39 -4.74 -13.09 -5.12
N SER A 40 -5.77 -13.87 -5.47
CA SER A 40 -7.17 -13.40 -5.47
C SER A 40 -7.63 -12.96 -4.08
N LYS A 41 -7.29 -13.72 -3.03
CA LYS A 41 -7.59 -13.31 -1.64
C LYS A 41 -6.87 -12.01 -1.27
N LEU A 42 -5.65 -11.80 -1.73
CA LEU A 42 -4.90 -10.57 -1.49
C LEU A 42 -5.60 -9.37 -2.16
N GLU A 43 -6.02 -9.49 -3.42
CA GLU A 43 -6.74 -8.40 -4.12
C GLU A 43 -8.11 -8.10 -3.50
N ASN A 44 -8.79 -9.09 -2.93
CA ASN A 44 -10.14 -8.92 -2.37
C ASN A 44 -10.16 -8.62 -0.85
N HIS A 45 -9.11 -9.00 -0.11
CA HIS A 45 -9.06 -8.91 1.36
C HIS A 45 -7.67 -8.49 1.84
N ALA A 46 -7.11 -7.44 1.23
CA ALA A 46 -5.74 -6.97 1.51
C ALA A 46 -5.49 -6.65 3.00
N GLY A 47 -6.52 -6.23 3.75
CA GLY A 47 -6.41 -5.94 5.18
C GLY A 47 -6.07 -7.14 6.06
N ARG A 48 -6.22 -8.37 5.57
CA ARG A 48 -5.83 -9.61 6.28
C ARG A 48 -4.46 -10.14 5.88
N ALA A 49 -3.83 -9.56 4.85
CA ALA A 49 -2.50 -9.95 4.44
C ALA A 49 -1.45 -9.37 5.40
N SER A 50 -0.33 -10.08 5.57
CA SER A 50 0.81 -9.52 6.28
C SER A 50 1.38 -8.33 5.52
N PHE A 51 1.91 -7.36 6.24
CA PHE A 51 2.57 -6.20 5.63
C PHE A 51 3.73 -6.63 4.71
N ASP A 52 4.53 -7.62 5.09
CA ASP A 52 5.61 -8.16 4.24
C ASP A 52 5.09 -8.63 2.88
N ARG A 53 3.95 -9.35 2.85
CA ARG A 53 3.37 -9.82 1.60
C ARG A 53 2.81 -8.68 0.74
N ILE A 54 2.18 -7.68 1.36
CA ILE A 54 1.77 -6.45 0.67
C ILE A 54 2.99 -5.74 0.08
N HIS A 55 4.03 -5.54 0.87
CA HIS A 55 5.24 -4.83 0.47
C HIS A 55 5.94 -5.51 -0.71
N ARG A 56 6.12 -6.84 -0.66
CA ARG A 56 6.67 -7.61 -1.79
C ARG A 56 5.85 -7.46 -3.06
N LEU A 57 4.52 -7.49 -2.95
CA LEU A 57 3.65 -7.27 -4.09
C LEU A 57 3.75 -5.84 -4.63
N CYS A 58 3.84 -4.83 -3.77
CA CYS A 58 4.07 -3.45 -4.21
C CYS A 58 5.36 -3.35 -5.04
N LEU A 59 6.48 -3.88 -4.54
CA LEU A 59 7.75 -3.88 -5.27
C LEU A 59 7.65 -4.59 -6.61
N LEU A 60 6.99 -5.74 -6.65
CA LEU A 60 6.76 -6.49 -7.89
C LEU A 60 5.96 -5.69 -8.92
N LEU A 61 4.97 -4.91 -8.45
CA LEU A 61 4.13 -4.05 -9.27
C LEU A 61 4.74 -2.65 -9.49
N GLY A 62 6.02 -2.42 -9.13
CA GLY A 62 6.69 -1.13 -9.30
C GLY A 62 6.03 0.00 -8.50
N LEU A 63 5.47 -0.30 -7.33
CA LEU A 63 4.83 0.64 -6.43
C LEU A 63 5.66 0.85 -5.16
N ASP A 64 5.74 2.10 -4.72
CA ASP A 64 6.27 2.48 -3.42
C ASP A 64 5.17 2.70 -2.38
N ILE A 65 5.48 2.47 -1.10
CA ILE A 65 4.62 2.80 0.03
C ILE A 65 5.15 4.06 0.71
N ALA A 66 4.35 5.12 0.72
CA ALA A 66 4.68 6.37 1.40
C ALA A 66 3.68 6.66 2.53
N LEU A 67 4.19 7.03 3.70
CA LEU A 67 3.39 7.51 4.83
C LEU A 67 3.32 9.03 4.79
N GLN A 68 2.10 9.58 4.92
CA GLN A 68 1.88 11.03 4.93
C GLN A 68 1.08 11.45 6.17
N PRO A 69 1.34 12.65 6.72
CA PRO A 69 0.49 13.24 7.74
C PRO A 69 -0.96 13.36 7.26
N ARG A 70 -1.92 13.07 8.14
CA ARG A 70 -3.35 13.28 7.82
C ARG A 70 -3.62 14.78 7.77
N ALA A 71 -4.16 15.29 6.67
CA ALA A 71 -4.70 16.65 6.60
C ALA A 71 -5.65 16.90 7.79
N GLY A 72 -5.32 17.89 8.62
CA GLY A 72 -6.04 18.22 9.86
C GLY A 72 -5.41 17.75 11.18
N LYS A 73 -4.38 16.89 11.15
CA LYS A 73 -3.46 16.71 12.30
C LYS A 73 -2.26 17.65 12.10
N ALA A 74 -2.49 18.95 12.28
CA ALA A 74 -1.37 19.86 12.48
C ALA A 74 -0.67 19.43 13.77
N SER A 75 0.60 19.04 13.68
CA SER A 75 1.44 18.98 14.88
C SER A 75 1.51 20.39 15.47
N PRO A 76 1.33 20.58 16.78
CA PRO A 76 1.46 21.89 17.39
C PRO A 76 2.86 22.43 17.09
N LYS A 77 2.92 23.68 16.66
CA LYS A 77 4.16 24.43 16.42
C LYS A 77 5.15 24.15 17.55
N ALA A 78 6.36 23.71 17.21
CA ALA A 78 7.51 23.92 18.07
C ALA A 78 7.73 25.44 18.15
N THR A 79 7.08 26.09 19.11
CA THR A 79 7.40 27.46 19.49
C THR A 79 8.80 27.43 20.06
N LYS A 80 9.79 27.80 19.25
CA LYS A 80 11.07 28.26 19.78
C LYS A 80 10.78 29.59 20.46
N THR A 81 10.47 29.54 21.76
CA THR A 81 10.55 30.73 22.60
C THR A 81 12.04 31.04 22.72
N THR A 82 12.55 31.89 21.84
CA THR A 82 13.74 32.68 22.15
C THR A 82 13.33 33.61 23.28
N VAL A 83 13.69 33.23 24.50
CA VAL A 83 13.68 34.16 25.63
C VAL A 83 14.98 34.95 25.50
N GLU A 84 14.88 36.20 25.06
CA GLU A 84 15.89 37.22 25.31
C GLU A 84 15.61 37.81 26.69
N TRP A 85 16.55 37.63 27.63
CA TRP A 85 16.95 38.58 28.68
C TRP A 85 18.37 38.25 29.13
#